data_AF-J9EBP5-F1
#
_entry.id   AF-J9EBP5-F1
#
_cell.length_a   1.000
_cell.length_b   1.000
_cell.length_c   1.000
_cell.angle_alpha   90.00
_cell.angle_beta   90.00
_cell.angle_gamma   90.00
#
_symmetry.space_group_name_H-M   'P 1'
#
loop_
_entity.id
_entity.type
_entity.pdbx_description
1 polymer ?
#
loop_
_entity_poly.entity_id
_entity_poly.type
_entity_poly.pdbx_seq_one_letter_code
_entity_poly.pdbx_strand_id
1 'polypeptide(L)'
;MGSNAPSDGRLFFSVERFDYTKGIKEKLLAYKNYFEKYPERIGKDVLYQVAVTNRRAVDTYRVYQDECILLAEGINKVCTCPTRPNWKPLIFQTEGLPRKELIACYLAMDIGVVNTKKRWHEFG
;
A
#
# COMPACT_ATOMS: atom_id res chain seq x y z
N MET A 1 12.03 -4.59 -4.88
CA MET A 1 12.04 -3.60 -5.97
C MET A 1 12.44 -4.16 -7.35
N GLY A 2 12.76 -5.46 -7.49
CA GLY A 2 13.18 -6.09 -8.75
C GLY A 2 14.69 -6.01 -8.99
N SER A 3 15.22 -6.82 -9.90
CA SER A 3 16.67 -6.99 -10.15
C SER A 3 17.39 -5.78 -10.77
N ASN A 4 16.66 -4.73 -11.15
CA ASN A 4 17.19 -3.48 -11.71
C ASN A 4 16.51 -2.26 -11.06
N ALA A 5 16.43 -2.24 -9.73
CA ALA A 5 15.88 -1.10 -9.02
C ALA A 5 16.83 0.11 -9.13
N PRO A 6 16.32 1.31 -9.45
CA PRO A 6 17.11 2.55 -9.43
C PRO A 6 17.75 2.77 -8.06
N SER A 7 18.97 3.32 -8.03
CA SER A 7 19.70 3.61 -6.79
C SER A 7 19.01 4.64 -5.90
N ASP A 8 18.16 5.49 -6.48
CA ASP A 8 17.35 6.49 -5.78
C ASP A 8 15.89 6.07 -5.57
N GLY A 9 15.56 4.80 -5.87
CA GLY A 9 14.24 4.23 -5.62
C GLY A 9 14.00 4.06 -4.13
N ARG A 10 12.73 4.21 -3.72
CA ARG A 10 12.29 4.09 -2.33
C ARG A 10 11.28 2.97 -2.16
N LEU A 11 11.52 2.14 -1.14
CA LEU A 11 10.55 1.16 -0.67
C LEU A 11 9.74 1.74 0.49
N PHE A 12 8.47 2.03 0.23
CA PHE A 12 7.47 2.30 1.25
C PHE A 12 6.94 0.97 1.76
N PHE A 13 6.91 0.78 3.07
CA PHE A 13 6.34 -0.43 3.68
C PHE A 13 5.28 -0.07 4.70
N SER A 14 4.18 -0.82 4.67
CA SER A 14 3.02 -0.59 5.52
C SER A 14 2.35 -1.92 5.86
N VAL A 15 2.09 -2.15 7.14
CA VAL A 15 1.38 -3.33 7.63
C VAL A 15 0.27 -2.90 8.55
N GLU A 16 -0.95 -3.28 8.23
CA GLU A 16 -2.11 -3.04 9.09
C GLU A 16 -3.18 -4.13 8.88
N ARG A 17 -4.18 -4.17 9.76
CA ARG A 17 -5.33 -5.07 9.59
C ARG A 17 -6.39 -4.37 8.75
N PHE A 18 -7.17 -5.14 7.99
CA PHE A 18 -8.39 -4.63 7.35
C PHE A 18 -9.40 -4.23 8.42
N ASP A 19 -9.37 -2.95 8.75
CA ASP A 19 -10.25 -2.28 9.67
C ASP A 19 -10.52 -0.92 9.05
N TYR A 20 -11.80 -0.60 8.82
CA TYR A 20 -12.25 0.59 8.10
C TYR A 20 -11.81 1.90 8.80
N THR A 21 -11.35 1.83 10.05
CA THR A 21 -10.76 2.95 10.80
C THR A 21 -9.28 3.21 10.48
N LYS A 22 -8.59 2.28 9.79
CA LYS A 22 -7.13 2.33 9.60
C LYS A 22 -6.67 3.12 8.39
N GLY A 23 -7.58 3.45 7.48
CA GLY A 23 -7.31 4.44 6.45
C GLY A 23 -6.44 3.93 5.29
N ILE A 24 -6.52 2.63 4.99
CA ILE A 24 -5.85 2.01 3.83
C ILE A 24 -6.27 2.73 2.55
N LYS A 25 -7.58 2.91 2.34
CA LYS A 25 -8.13 3.59 1.16
C LYS A 25 -7.53 4.97 0.97
N GLU A 26 -7.48 5.79 2.02
CA GLU A 26 -6.92 7.14 1.98
C GLU A 26 -5.41 7.12 1.66
N LYS A 27 -4.68 6.13 2.19
CA LYS A 27 -3.26 5.93 1.88
C LYS A 27 -3.05 5.55 0.42
N LEU A 28 -3.89 4.66 -0.13
CA LEU A 28 -3.84 4.29 -1.54
C LEU A 28 -4.15 5.49 -2.44
N LEU A 29 -5.15 6.31 -2.08
CA LEU A 29 -5.46 7.55 -2.81
C LEU A 29 -4.30 8.56 -2.74
N ALA A 30 -3.70 8.75 -1.56
CA ALA A 30 -2.53 9.61 -1.41
C ALA A 30 -1.34 9.09 -2.22
N TYR A 31 -1.16 7.77 -2.29
CA TYR A 31 -0.10 7.14 -3.10
C TYR A 31 -0.35 7.27 -4.60
N LYS A 32 -1.61 7.25 -5.04
CA LYS A 32 -1.96 7.61 -6.41
C LYS A 32 -1.57 9.06 -6.71
N ASN A 33 -2.00 10.00 -5.87
CA ASN A 33 -1.71 11.42 -6.03
C ASN A 33 -0.20 11.73 -5.94
N TYR A 34 0.57 10.92 -5.22
CA TYR A 34 2.02 11.02 -5.14
C TYR A 34 2.65 10.94 -6.54
N PHE A 35 2.24 9.99 -7.39
CA PHE A 35 2.77 9.90 -8.75
C PHE A 35 2.24 10.98 -9.69
N GLU A 36 1.04 11.51 -9.45
CA GLU A 36 0.54 12.68 -10.19
C GLU A 36 1.37 13.93 -9.87
N LYS A 37 1.79 14.09 -8.62
CA LYS A 37 2.62 15.22 -8.17
C LYS A 37 4.10 15.05 -8.51
N TYR A 38 4.59 13.81 -8.51
CA TYR A 38 6.01 13.47 -8.70
C TYR A 38 6.15 12.39 -9.79
N PRO A 39 5.87 12.72 -11.07
CA PRO A 39 5.92 11.75 -12.17
C PRO A 39 7.32 11.15 -12.39
N GLU A 40 8.38 11.84 -11.97
CA GLU A 40 9.77 11.36 -12.03
C GLU A 40 10.07 10.16 -11.11
N ARG A 41 9.13 9.83 -10.21
CA ARG A 41 9.19 8.69 -9.29
C ARG A 41 8.61 7.42 -9.91
N ILE A 42 7.90 7.53 -11.04
CA ILE A 42 7.38 6.38 -11.80
C ILE A 42 8.55 5.51 -12.27
N GLY A 43 8.41 4.20 -12.10
CA GLY A 43 9.48 3.25 -12.39
C GLY A 43 10.57 3.20 -11.32
N LYS A 44 10.47 3.96 -10.23
CA LYS A 44 11.45 3.95 -9.13
C LYS A 44 10.85 3.39 -7.86
N ASP A 45 9.79 4.04 -7.38
CA ASP A 45 9.29 3.82 -6.03
C ASP A 45 8.25 2.71 -5.97
N VAL A 46 8.18 2.04 -4.83
CA VAL A 46 7.25 0.94 -4.60
C VAL A 46 6.65 1.06 -3.22
N LEU A 47 5.33 0.97 -3.14
CA LEU A 47 4.60 0.71 -1.91
C LEU A 47 4.33 -0.79 -1.78
N TYR A 48 4.84 -1.38 -0.70
CA TYR A 48 4.44 -2.69 -0.25
C TYR A 48 3.48 -2.57 0.93
N GLN A 49 2.19 -2.77 0.66
CA GLN A 49 1.12 -2.73 1.63
C GLN A 49 0.69 -4.16 1.98
N VAL A 50 0.80 -4.52 3.25
CA VAL A 50 0.24 -5.74 3.82
C VAL A 50 -1.01 -5.36 4.61
N ALA A 51 -2.15 -5.93 4.24
CA ALA A 51 -3.45 -5.65 4.83
C ALA A 51 -4.07 -6.97 5.32
N VAL A 52 -3.83 -7.34 6.58
CA VAL A 52 -4.20 -8.65 7.12
C VAL A 52 -5.70 -8.68 7.43
N THR A 53 -6.42 -9.65 6.85
CA THR A 53 -7.84 -9.85 7.12
C THR A 53 -8.06 -10.62 8.42
N ASN A 54 -9.17 -10.34 9.11
CA ASN A 54 -9.65 -11.23 10.18
C ASN A 54 -10.68 -12.19 9.59
N ARG A 55 -10.47 -13.50 9.73
CA ARG A 55 -11.32 -14.55 9.13
C ARG A 55 -12.79 -14.54 9.59
N ARG A 56 -13.13 -13.75 10.62
CA ARG A 56 -14.48 -13.60 11.18
C ARG A 56 -15.21 -12.31 10.74
N ALA A 57 -14.68 -11.57 9.76
CA ALA A 57 -15.20 -10.25 9.43
C ALA A 57 -16.59 -10.32 8.75
N VAL A 58 -17.53 -9.52 9.28
CA VAL A 58 -18.90 -9.28 8.77
C VAL A 58 -18.82 -8.67 7.36
N ASP A 59 -19.85 -8.87 6.52
CA ASP A 59 -19.88 -8.48 5.10
C ASP A 59 -19.41 -7.05 4.80
N THR A 60 -19.63 -6.09 5.70
CA THR A 60 -19.18 -4.70 5.56
C THR A 60 -17.65 -4.55 5.43
N TYR A 61 -16.88 -5.46 6.03
CA TYR A 61 -15.41 -5.47 5.90
C TYR A 61 -14.96 -6.03 4.56
N ARG A 62 -15.74 -6.94 3.95
CA ARG A 62 -15.44 -7.51 2.63
C ARG A 62 -15.58 -6.44 1.56
N VAL A 63 -16.65 -5.64 1.61
CA VAL A 63 -16.85 -4.52 0.67
C VAL A 63 -15.68 -3.55 0.73
N TYR A 64 -15.24 -3.13 1.93
CA TYR A 64 -14.10 -2.23 2.06
C TYR A 64 -12.79 -2.85 1.55
N GLN A 65 -12.60 -4.15 1.78
CA GLN A 65 -11.46 -4.88 1.25
C GLN A 65 -11.46 -4.90 -0.28
N ASP A 66 -12.59 -5.24 -0.89
CA ASP A 66 -12.75 -5.28 -2.35
C ASP A 66 -12.49 -3.90 -2.97
N GLU A 67 -13.02 -2.83 -2.35
CA GLU A 67 -12.72 -1.46 -2.76
C GLU A 67 -11.22 -1.14 -2.72
N CYS A 68 -10.51 -1.55 -1.67
CA CYS A 68 -9.07 -1.31 -1.56
C CYS A 68 -8.28 -2.11 -2.60
N ILE A 69 -8.68 -3.36 -2.86
CA ILE A 69 -8.04 -4.20 -3.88
C ILE A 69 -8.25 -3.60 -5.27
N LEU A 70 -9.49 -3.22 -5.61
CA LEU A 70 -9.81 -2.57 -6.88
C LEU A 70 -9.05 -1.26 -7.07
N LEU A 71 -8.92 -0.47 -6.01
CA LEU A 71 -8.12 0.76 -6.05
C LEU A 71 -6.64 0.45 -6.28
N ALA A 72 -6.10 -0.56 -5.60
CA ALA A 72 -4.70 -0.97 -5.76
C ALA A 72 -4.41 -1.46 -7.19
N GLU A 73 -5.30 -2.26 -7.77
CA GLU A 73 -5.23 -2.67 -9.17
C GLU A 73 -5.33 -1.48 -10.12
N GLY A 74 -6.23 -0.54 -9.83
CA GLY A 74 -6.38 0.71 -10.60
C GLY A 74 -5.08 1.50 -10.65
N ILE A 75 -4.41 1.68 -9.51
CA ILE A 75 -3.10 2.35 -9.42
C ILE A 75 -2.08 1.64 -10.30
N ASN A 76 -1.97 0.32 -10.20
CA ASN A 76 -1.03 -0.46 -11.01
C ASN A 76 -1.33 -0.41 -12.52
N LYS A 77 -2.60 -0.26 -12.92
CA LYS A 77 -3.00 -0.14 -14.33
C LYS A 77 -2.63 1.22 -14.93
N VAL A 78 -2.76 2.31 -14.15
CA VAL A 78 -2.51 3.67 -14.65
C VAL A 78 -1.05 4.08 -14.53
N CYS A 79 -0.37 3.66 -13.47
CA CYS A 79 1.03 3.99 -13.23
C CYS A 79 1.93 2.89 -13.82
N THR A 80 2.23 3.02 -15.11
CA THR A 80 3.13 2.11 -15.83
C THR A 80 4.43 2.81 -16.23
N CYS A 81 5.49 2.02 -16.40
CA CYS A 81 6.80 2.53 -16.78
C CYS A 81 7.26 1.85 -18.08
N PRO A 82 7.40 2.58 -19.21
CA PRO A 82 7.81 1.97 -20.48
C PRO A 82 9.16 1.25 -20.43
N THR A 83 10.11 1.77 -19.65
CA THR A 83 11.45 1.18 -19.49
C THR A 83 11.49 0.04 -18.48
N ARG A 84 10.44 -0.13 -17.68
CA ARG A 84 10.29 -1.20 -16.69
C ARG A 84 8.87 -1.79 -16.75
N PRO A 85 8.52 -2.56 -17.80
CA PRO A 85 7.16 -3.03 -18.03
C PRO A 85 6.62 -3.95 -16.91
N ASN A 86 7.52 -4.61 -16.16
CA ASN A 86 7.17 -5.48 -15.03
C ASN A 86 7.16 -4.74 -13.68
N TRP A 87 7.49 -3.44 -13.64
CA TRP A 87 7.43 -2.67 -12.40
C TRP A 87 5.97 -2.43 -12.02
N LYS A 88 5.67 -2.71 -10.75
CA LYS A 88 4.39 -2.36 -10.13
C LYS A 88 4.66 -1.34 -9.03
N PRO A 89 4.01 -0.16 -9.07
CA PRO A 89 4.14 0.82 -8.00
C PRO A 89 3.59 0.30 -6.68
N LEU A 90 2.60 -0.61 -6.72
CA LEU A 90 1.92 -1.08 -5.53
C LEU A 90 1.85 -2.61 -5.49
N ILE A 91 2.45 -3.17 -4.45
CA ILE A 91 2.29 -4.57 -4.06
C ILE A 91 1.30 -4.58 -2.89
N PHE A 92 0.11 -5.15 -3.12
CA PHE A 92 -0.94 -5.21 -2.11
C PHE A 92 -1.17 -6.68 -1.69
N GLN A 93 -0.81 -7.01 -0.46
CA GLN A 93 -0.86 -8.36 0.09
C GLN A 93 -1.96 -8.46 1.15
N THR A 94 -2.93 -9.37 0.95
CA THR A 94 -4.05 -9.57 1.88
C THR A 94 -3.78 -10.64 2.93
N GLU A 95 -2.81 -11.52 2.68
CA GLU A 95 -2.35 -12.50 3.66
C GLU A 95 -1.31 -11.89 4.59
N GLY A 96 -1.32 -12.32 5.86
CA GLY A 96 -0.27 -11.96 6.79
C GLY A 96 1.09 -12.49 6.36
N LEU A 97 2.16 -11.76 6.71
CA LEU A 97 3.52 -12.23 6.49
C LEU A 97 4.01 -13.09 7.66
N PRO A 98 4.80 -14.15 7.39
CA PRO A 98 5.59 -14.81 8.42
C PRO A 98 6.46 -13.80 9.16
N ARG A 99 6.65 -14.00 10.48
CA ARG A 99 7.39 -13.05 11.33
C ARG A 99 8.76 -12.67 10.78
N LYS A 100 9.49 -13.64 10.21
CA LYS A 100 10.83 -13.40 9.62
C LYS A 100 10.77 -12.45 8.43
N GLU A 101 9.79 -12.61 7.55
CA GLU A 101 9.58 -11.73 6.40
C GLU A 101 9.13 -10.34 6.83
N LEU A 102 8.24 -10.26 7.81
CA LEU A 102 7.82 -8.99 8.39
C LEU A 102 9.02 -8.17 8.90
N ILE A 103 9.92 -8.81 9.67
CA ILE A 103 11.14 -8.17 10.17
C ILE A 103 12.05 -7.76 9.01
N ALA A 104 12.23 -8.63 8.00
CA ALA A 104 13.04 -8.32 6.83
C ALA A 104 12.50 -7.10 6.07
N CYS A 105 11.18 -6.98 5.90
CA CYS A 105 10.57 -5.83 5.25
C CYS A 105 10.74 -4.55 6.08
N TYR A 106 10.60 -4.61 7.40
CA TYR A 106 10.88 -3.46 8.28
C TYR A 106 12.35 -3.02 8.23
N LEU A 107 13.29 -3.95 8.08
CA LEU A 107 14.72 -3.62 7.95
C LEU A 107 15.08 -3.08 6.55
N ALA A 108 14.32 -3.48 5.52
CA ALA A 108 14.58 -3.10 4.13
C ALA A 108 13.83 -1.82 3.69
N MET A 109 12.89 -1.30 4.47
CA MET A 109 12.09 -0.13 4.09
C MET A 109 12.89 1.18 4.22
N ASP A 110 12.77 2.05 3.23
CA ASP A 110 13.23 3.44 3.34
C ASP A 110 12.26 4.28 4.17
N ILE A 111 10.96 3.97 4.06
CA ILE A 111 9.87 4.77 4.65
C ILE A 111 8.82 3.82 5.25
N GLY A 112 8.61 3.94 6.55
CA GLY A 112 7.48 3.28 7.24
C GLY A 112 6.23 4.16 7.21
N VAL A 113 5.12 3.63 6.72
CA VAL A 113 3.84 4.37 6.64
C VAL A 113 2.83 3.82 7.63
N VAL A 114 2.58 4.56 8.71
CA VAL A 114 1.53 4.27 9.69
C VAL A 114 0.48 5.36 9.62
N ASN A 115 -0.76 5.01 9.27
CA ASN A 115 -1.89 5.94 9.28
C ASN A 115 -2.98 5.40 10.21
N THR A 116 -3.63 6.31 10.93
CA THR A 116 -4.80 6.02 11.76
C THR A 116 -5.77 7.18 11.59
N LYS A 117 -7.02 6.91 11.21
CA LYS A 117 -8.05 7.96 11.30
C LYS A 117 -8.25 8.31 12.78
N LYS A 118 -7.98 9.56 13.16
CA LYS A 118 -8.47 10.08 14.45
C LYS A 118 -9.99 10.20 14.33
N ARG A 119 -10.72 9.43 15.13
CA ARG A 119 -12.14 9.65 15.35
C ARG A 119 -12.26 10.87 16.28
N TRP A 120 -12.69 12.01 15.75
CA TRP A 120 -13.28 13.03 16.61
C TRP A 120 -14.62 12.45 17.07
N HIS A 121 -14.73 12.16 18.36
CA HIS A 121 -16.02 11.82 18.94
C HIS A 121 -16.93 13.04 18.82
N GLU A 122 -18.10 12.83 18.23
CA GLU A 122 -19.28 13.68 18.42
C GLU A 122 -19.57 13.74 19.93
N PHE A 123 -19.22 14.86 20.55
CA PHE A 123 -19.85 15.37 21.75
C PHE A 123 -20.06 16.86 21.52
N GLY A 124 -21.34 17.25 21.46
CA GLY A 124 -21.84 18.58 21.18
C GLY A 124 -23.26 18.50 20.70
#